data_AF-A0A835GK23-F1
#
_entry.id   AF-A0A835GK23-F1
#
_cell.length_a   1.000
_cell.length_b   1.000
_cell.length_c   1.000
_cell.angle_alpha   90.00
_cell.angle_beta   90.00
_cell.angle_gamma   90.00
#
_symmetry.space_group_name_H-M   'P 1'
#
loop_
_entity.id
_entity.type
_entity.pdbx_description
1 polymer ?
#
loop_
_entity_poly.entity_id
_entity_poly.type
_entity_poly.pdbx_seq_one_letter_code
_entity_poly.pdbx_strand_id
1 'polypeptide(L)'
;MWRLLLTTVLLATARSKQLPSSTEIATTTVGTATEADTTAWPSSVAPLDTLTVACEKDSMHVTVSLATHGENSVYDTFNGIVYPAGLGSNSSCLREYVSERGDLHYTLPLRGCNTMSNDN
;
A
#
# COMPACT_ATOMS: atom_id res chain seq x y z
N MET A 1 50.85 -26.89 40.53
CA MET A 1 50.10 -27.01 39.27
C MET A 1 48.62 -26.85 39.59
N TRP A 2 47.98 -25.73 39.25
CA TRP A 2 46.52 -25.65 39.09
C TRP A 2 46.21 -24.42 38.24
N ARG A 3 45.59 -24.65 37.09
CA ARG A 3 45.40 -23.67 36.02
C ARG A 3 44.23 -22.73 36.32
N LEU A 4 44.41 -21.46 35.98
CA LEU A 4 43.32 -20.49 35.80
C LEU A 4 42.38 -20.97 34.68
N LEU A 5 41.08 -20.85 34.91
CA LEU A 5 40.05 -20.93 33.87
C LEU A 5 39.05 -19.78 34.09
N LEU A 6 39.27 -18.68 33.37
CA LEU A 6 38.24 -17.67 33.11
C LEU A 6 37.28 -18.23 32.07
N THR A 7 35.98 -18.20 32.34
CA THR A 7 34.94 -18.44 31.34
C THR A 7 34.12 -17.15 31.20
N THR A 8 34.35 -16.43 30.11
CA THR A 8 33.54 -15.27 29.72
C THR A 8 32.35 -15.75 28.90
N VAL A 9 31.16 -15.64 29.46
CA VAL A 9 29.89 -15.90 28.75
C VAL A 9 29.51 -14.63 27.96
N LEU A 10 29.61 -14.68 26.64
CA LEU A 10 29.06 -13.66 25.74
C LEU A 10 27.58 -13.99 25.49
N LEU A 11 26.67 -13.22 26.09
CA LEU A 11 25.25 -13.26 25.71
C LEU A 11 25.05 -12.45 24.42
N ALA A 12 24.87 -13.15 23.29
CA ALA A 12 24.40 -12.54 22.06
C ALA A 12 22.90 -12.24 22.19
N THR A 13 22.53 -10.96 22.24
CA THR A 13 21.13 -10.54 22.18
C THR A 13 20.67 -10.55 20.72
N ALA A 14 20.05 -11.65 20.30
CA ALA A 14 19.35 -11.71 19.02
C ALA A 14 18.10 -10.81 19.10
N ARG A 15 18.15 -9.62 18.50
CA ARG A 15 16.94 -8.81 18.27
C ARG A 15 16.12 -9.48 17.16
N SER A 16 15.20 -10.35 17.55
CA SER A 16 14.14 -10.80 16.65
C SER A 16 13.23 -9.61 16.38
N LYS A 17 13.19 -9.12 15.12
CA LYS A 17 12.11 -8.22 14.67
C LYS A 17 10.81 -9.01 14.77
N GLN A 18 10.00 -8.67 15.76
CA GLN A 18 8.71 -9.29 15.99
C GLN A 18 7.82 -9.06 14.75
N LEU A 19 7.31 -10.14 14.14
CA LEU A 19 6.21 -10.01 13.20
C LEU A 19 4.98 -9.52 13.99
N PRO A 20 4.24 -8.51 13.50
CA PRO A 20 3.05 -8.01 14.18
C PRO A 20 2.01 -9.12 14.32
N SER A 21 1.41 -9.19 15.51
CA SER A 21 0.38 -10.17 15.86
C SER A 21 -0.85 -9.97 14.98
N SER A 22 -1.48 -11.07 14.56
CA SER A 22 -2.68 -11.08 13.72
C SER A 22 -3.84 -10.25 14.26
N THR A 23 -3.81 -9.87 15.55
CA THR A 23 -4.78 -8.99 16.20
C THR A 23 -4.67 -7.52 15.75
N GLU A 24 -3.53 -7.06 15.23
CA GLU A 24 -3.38 -5.67 14.73
C GLU A 24 -3.98 -5.46 13.32
N ILE A 25 -4.14 -6.54 12.55
CA ILE A 25 -4.64 -6.44 11.15
C ILE A 25 -6.13 -6.06 11.10
N ALA A 26 -6.89 -6.33 12.17
CA ALA A 26 -8.32 -6.00 12.25
C ALA A 26 -8.61 -4.51 12.55
N THR A 27 -7.58 -3.71 12.90
CA THR A 27 -7.73 -2.28 13.18
C THR A 27 -6.73 -1.48 12.33
N THR A 28 -6.78 -1.69 11.01
CA THR A 28 -6.19 -0.70 10.10
C THR A 28 -7.16 0.47 10.02
N THR A 29 -7.06 1.39 10.98
CA THR A 29 -7.65 2.72 10.88
C THR A 29 -7.05 3.38 9.65
N VAL A 30 -7.87 3.64 8.64
CA VAL A 30 -7.53 4.49 7.49
C VAL A 30 -6.89 5.76 8.04
N GLY A 31 -5.67 6.07 7.60
CA GLY A 31 -4.95 7.24 8.06
C GLY A 31 -5.78 8.49 7.78
N THR A 32 -6.35 9.08 8.83
CA THR A 32 -6.99 10.39 8.76
C THR A 32 -5.89 11.41 8.47
N ALA A 33 -5.85 11.92 7.24
CA ALA A 33 -5.10 13.12 6.95
C ALA A 33 -5.66 14.24 7.83
N THR A 34 -4.84 14.77 8.74
CA THR A 34 -5.19 15.91 9.60
C THR A 34 -5.11 17.20 8.79
N GLU A 35 -5.99 17.35 7.81
CA GLU A 35 -6.45 18.64 7.32
C GLU A 35 -7.96 18.63 7.50
N ALA A 36 -8.55 19.73 7.95
CA ALA A 36 -9.99 19.81 8.21
C ALA A 36 -10.76 19.64 6.88
N ASP A 37 -11.07 18.39 6.53
CA ASP A 37 -11.88 17.99 5.40
C ASP A 37 -13.30 18.52 5.61
N THR A 38 -13.55 19.71 5.07
CA THR A 38 -14.87 20.34 5.07
C THR A 38 -15.77 19.79 3.96
N THR A 39 -15.28 18.81 3.20
CA THR A 39 -16.07 18.06 2.22
C THR A 39 -16.36 16.69 2.78
N ALA A 40 -17.36 16.62 3.66
CA ALA A 40 -17.98 15.34 3.99
C ALA A 40 -18.42 14.68 2.68
N TRP A 41 -17.61 13.73 2.19
CA TRP A 41 -18.00 12.89 1.07
C TRP A 41 -19.35 12.27 1.45
N PRO A 42 -20.38 12.38 0.59
CA PRO A 42 -21.71 11.82 0.83
C PRO A 42 -21.61 10.29 0.77
N SER A 43 -20.97 9.73 1.78
CA SER A 43 -20.70 8.32 2.05
C SER A 43 -21.98 7.53 2.34
N SER A 44 -23.14 8.16 2.16
CA SER A 44 -24.46 7.58 2.40
C SER A 44 -25.33 7.38 1.15
N VAL A 45 -24.86 7.73 -0.07
CA VAL A 45 -25.75 7.70 -1.27
C VAL A 45 -25.15 6.99 -2.50
N ALA A 46 -23.84 6.76 -2.58
CA ALA A 46 -23.21 6.20 -3.79
C ALA A 46 -22.49 4.87 -3.52
N PRO A 47 -22.52 3.89 -4.45
CA PRO A 47 -21.74 2.66 -4.31
C PRO A 47 -20.25 3.00 -4.22
N LEU A 48 -19.51 2.25 -3.40
CA LEU A 48 -18.07 2.46 -3.20
C LEU A 48 -17.27 1.65 -4.22
N ASP A 49 -16.17 2.22 -4.69
CA ASP A 49 -15.16 1.48 -5.44
C ASP A 49 -14.55 0.36 -4.57
N THR A 50 -14.07 -0.70 -5.22
CA THR A 50 -13.39 -1.80 -4.53
C THR A 50 -11.93 -1.93 -4.98
N LEU A 51 -11.06 -2.34 -4.06
CA LEU A 51 -9.62 -2.46 -4.29
C LEU A 51 -9.19 -3.90 -4.08
N THR A 52 -8.56 -4.48 -5.10
CA THR A 52 -7.93 -5.81 -5.03
C THR A 52 -6.44 -5.68 -5.29
N VAL A 53 -5.63 -6.30 -4.43
CA VAL A 53 -4.17 -6.31 -4.55
C VAL A 53 -3.67 -7.74 -4.62
N ALA A 54 -3.01 -8.10 -5.70
CA ALA A 54 -2.27 -9.35 -5.83
C ALA A 54 -0.77 -9.07 -5.74
N CYS A 55 -0.11 -9.71 -4.78
CA CYS A 55 1.31 -9.54 -4.51
C CYS A 55 2.09 -10.69 -5.15
N GLU A 56 3.03 -10.37 -6.01
CA GLU A 56 4.02 -11.30 -6.55
C GLU A 56 5.42 -10.96 -6.02
N LYS A 57 6.40 -11.81 -6.35
CA LYS A 57 7.77 -11.64 -5.88
C LYS A 57 8.39 -10.31 -6.31
N ASP A 58 8.21 -9.92 -7.57
CA ASP A 58 8.89 -8.76 -8.17
C ASP A 58 7.90 -7.68 -8.65
N SER A 59 6.59 -7.92 -8.53
CA SER A 59 5.52 -7.03 -8.94
C SER A 59 4.33 -7.04 -7.98
N MET A 60 3.56 -5.96 -7.99
CA MET A 60 2.25 -5.89 -7.37
C MET A 60 1.22 -5.51 -8.44
N HIS A 61 0.11 -6.23 -8.47
CA HIS A 61 -1.02 -5.97 -9.37
C HIS A 61 -2.16 -5.41 -8.55
N VAL A 62 -2.46 -4.14 -8.76
CA VAL A 62 -3.55 -3.41 -8.11
C VAL A 62 -4.68 -3.28 -9.12
N THR A 63 -5.87 -3.70 -8.72
CA THR A 63 -7.11 -3.51 -9.49
C THR A 63 -8.07 -2.67 -8.67
N VAL A 64 -8.49 -1.54 -9.24
CA VAL A 64 -9.56 -0.70 -8.68
C VAL A 64 -10.80 -0.92 -9.52
N SER A 65 -11.82 -1.57 -8.97
CA SER A 65 -13.10 -1.73 -9.66
C SER A 65 -13.99 -0.55 -9.32
N LEU A 66 -14.23 0.30 -10.32
CA LEU A 66 -15.06 1.48 -10.17
C LEU A 66 -16.53 1.09 -9.95
N ALA A 67 -17.15 1.76 -8.99
CA ALA A 67 -18.58 1.70 -8.75
C ALA A 67 -19.36 2.16 -9.97
N THR A 68 -20.44 1.45 -10.29
CA THR A 68 -21.37 1.88 -11.34
C THR A 68 -22.38 2.86 -10.76
N HIS A 69 -22.49 4.05 -11.33
CA HIS A 69 -23.39 5.10 -10.87
C HIS A 69 -24.59 5.29 -11.81
N GLY A 70 -25.33 4.22 -12.13
CA GLY A 70 -26.49 4.32 -13.04
C GLY A 70 -26.11 4.71 -14.49
N GLU A 71 -27.07 4.78 -15.42
CA GLU A 71 -26.74 5.13 -16.81
C GLU A 71 -26.41 6.62 -16.98
N ASN A 72 -25.24 6.90 -17.58
CA ASN A 72 -24.74 8.24 -17.95
C ASN A 72 -24.33 9.15 -16.78
N SER A 73 -23.82 8.58 -15.70
CA SER A 73 -23.28 9.38 -14.61
C SER A 73 -21.87 9.89 -14.95
N VAL A 74 -21.59 11.13 -14.57
CA VAL A 74 -20.24 11.71 -14.64
C VAL A 74 -19.26 10.95 -13.73
N TYR A 75 -19.78 10.23 -12.73
CA TYR A 75 -19.00 9.40 -11.81
C TYR A 75 -18.65 8.01 -12.37
N ASP A 76 -19.13 7.65 -13.56
CA ASP A 76 -18.82 6.34 -14.18
C ASP A 76 -17.41 6.28 -14.80
N THR A 77 -16.71 7.42 -14.84
CA THR A 77 -15.37 7.52 -15.40
C THR A 77 -14.36 8.03 -14.39
N PHE A 78 -13.20 7.39 -14.31
CA PHE A 78 -12.08 7.86 -13.52
C PHE A 78 -11.13 8.71 -14.36
N ASN A 79 -10.78 9.87 -13.81
CA ASN A 79 -9.73 10.75 -14.33
C ASN A 79 -8.75 11.03 -13.18
N GLY A 80 -7.51 10.57 -13.29
CA GLY A 80 -6.56 10.72 -12.21
C GLY A 80 -5.28 9.94 -12.40
N ILE A 81 -4.41 9.99 -11.39
CA ILE A 81 -3.11 9.33 -11.40
C ILE A 81 -3.00 8.34 -10.23
N VAL A 82 -2.37 7.19 -10.48
CA VAL A 82 -2.05 6.18 -9.47
C VAL A 82 -0.53 5.97 -9.47
N TYR A 83 0.09 6.10 -8.30
CA TYR A 83 1.53 5.93 -8.12
C TYR A 83 1.87 5.66 -6.64
N PRO A 84 3.06 5.08 -6.33
CA PRO A 84 3.51 4.87 -4.96
C PRO A 84 3.75 6.20 -4.27
N ALA A 85 3.29 6.32 -3.02
CA ALA A 85 3.55 7.49 -2.20
C ALA A 85 5.06 7.75 -2.05
N GLY A 86 5.45 9.02 -2.05
CA GLY A 86 6.87 9.42 -1.92
C GLY A 86 7.66 9.43 -3.23
N LEU A 87 7.10 8.97 -4.34
CA LEU A 87 7.66 9.20 -5.68
C LEU A 87 7.13 10.52 -6.26
N GLY A 88 7.99 11.22 -7.00
CA GLY A 88 7.59 12.44 -7.71
C GLY A 88 6.64 12.15 -8.88
N SER A 89 5.91 13.17 -9.33
CA SER A 89 4.96 13.11 -10.46
C SER A 89 5.60 12.79 -11.82
N ASN A 90 6.94 12.78 -11.91
CA ASN A 90 7.68 12.38 -13.12
C ASN A 90 8.25 10.95 -13.04
N SER A 91 7.75 10.11 -12.13
CA SER A 91 8.18 8.72 -12.01
C SER A 91 7.63 7.87 -13.17
N SER A 92 8.45 6.95 -13.68
CA SER A 92 8.00 5.91 -14.63
C SER A 92 6.98 4.95 -14.04
N CYS A 93 6.80 4.98 -12.71
CA CYS A 93 5.84 4.17 -11.97
C CYS A 93 4.48 4.86 -11.82
N LEU A 94 4.33 6.08 -12.34
CA LEU A 94 3.05 6.76 -12.39
C LEU A 94 2.22 6.21 -13.54
N ARG A 95 0.92 6.02 -13.29
CA ARG A 95 -0.07 5.75 -14.31
C ARG A 95 -1.16 6.80 -14.27
N GLU A 96 -1.36 7.47 -15.40
CA GLU A 96 -2.48 8.37 -15.63
C GLU A 96 -3.62 7.63 -16.32
N TYR A 97 -4.84 7.93 -15.89
CA TYR A 97 -6.09 7.43 -16.44
C TYR A 97 -6.93 8.61 -16.89
N VAL A 98 -7.46 8.53 -18.11
CA VAL A 98 -8.26 9.59 -18.72
C VAL A 98 -9.58 8.96 -19.18
N SER A 99 -10.65 9.33 -18.49
CA SER A 99 -12.01 8.84 -18.73
C SER A 99 -12.13 7.32 -18.73
N GLU A 100 -11.34 6.66 -17.87
CA GLU A 100 -11.30 5.20 -17.77
C GLU A 100 -12.57 4.66 -17.11
N ARG A 101 -13.05 3.49 -17.53
CA ARG A 101 -14.29 2.86 -17.04
C ARG A 101 -14.03 1.43 -16.60
N GLY A 102 -14.80 0.97 -15.62
CA GLY A 102 -14.69 -0.41 -15.11
C GLY A 102 -13.46 -0.61 -14.24
N ASP A 103 -12.66 -1.62 -14.53
CA ASP A 103 -11.51 -2.01 -13.71
C ASP A 103 -10.23 -1.25 -14.14
N LEU A 104 -9.67 -0.46 -13.22
CA LEU A 104 -8.37 0.16 -13.38
C LEU A 104 -7.27 -0.83 -13.02
N HIS A 105 -6.43 -1.20 -13.98
CA HIS A 105 -5.30 -2.11 -13.74
C HIS A 105 -3.97 -1.37 -13.63
N TYR A 106 -3.33 -1.49 -12.46
CA TYR A 106 -2.04 -0.90 -12.17
C TYR A 106 -1.02 -1.98 -11.78
N THR A 107 0.01 -2.14 -12.60
CA THR A 107 1.14 -3.03 -12.30
C THR A 107 2.34 -2.22 -11.83
N LEU A 108 2.83 -2.56 -10.64
CA LEU A 108 3.95 -1.90 -9.98
C LEU A 108 5.16 -2.83 -9.92
N PRO A 109 6.21 -2.60 -10.73
CA PRO A 109 7.49 -3.30 -10.59
C PRO A 109 8.19 -2.89 -9.29
N LEU A 110 8.32 -3.81 -8.33
CA LEU A 110 8.68 -3.45 -6.96
C LEU A 110 10.08 -2.84 -6.87
N ARG A 111 11.07 -3.45 -7.54
CA ARG A 111 12.45 -2.94 -7.59
C ARG A 111 12.60 -1.71 -8.48
N GLY A 112 11.98 -1.74 -9.66
CA GLY A 112 12.03 -0.62 -10.61
C GLY A 112 11.44 0.67 -10.04
N CYS A 113 10.50 0.53 -9.10
CA CYS A 113 9.82 1.63 -8.44
C CYS A 113 10.28 1.90 -7.01
N ASN A 114 11.40 1.30 -6.57
CA ASN A 114 11.97 1.48 -5.23
C ASN A 114 10.95 1.25 -4.08
N THR A 115 10.05 0.28 -4.25
CA THR A 115 9.05 -0.10 -3.23
C THR A 115 9.39 -1.40 -2.50
N MET A 116 10.42 -2.11 -2.96
CA MET A 116 10.99 -3.27 -2.25
C MET A 116 12.12 -2.80 -1.32
N SER A 117 12.15 -3.33 -0.09
CA SER A 117 13.33 -3.16 0.77
C SER A 117 14.53 -3.91 0.17
N ASN A 118 15.72 -3.29 0.27
CA ASN A 118 16.98 -3.90 -0.16
C ASN A 118 17.70 -4.65 0.96
N ASP A 119 17.02 -4.89 2.09
CA ASP A 119 17.59 -5.57 3.25
C ASP A 119 17.81 -7.07 2.92
N ASN A 120 19.07 -7.47 2.73
CA ASN A 120 19.52 -8.87 2.61
C ASN A 120 19.84 -9.46 3.98
#